data_AF-A0A536DUT9-F1
#
_entry.id   AF-A0A536DUT9-F1
#
_cell.length_a   1.000
_cell.length_b   1.000
_cell.length_c   1.000
_cell.angle_alpha   90.00
_cell.angle_beta   90.00
_cell.angle_gamma   90.00
#
_symmetry.space_group_name_H-M   'P 1'
#
loop_
_entity.id
_entity.type
_entity.pdbx_description
1 polymer ?
#
loop_
_entity_poly.entity_id
_entity_poly.type
_entity_poly.pdbx_seq_one_letter_code
_entity_poly.pdbx_strand_id
1 'polypeptide(L)'
;MVYIIVAVLLVKEARFLWPLALVGAVLAVAGGAGAYYLGGRIDHKVEGRDIVARGLRSWFERELYNLEKGLQSFRDPKVIFHVILSAQGIWLCEVLMFYACGRALGLDLSPWAYPLLLVVANVAGAVPITQSGFGVFELTLTGLIVALGADQAQAAAYAIFVHVLLTFPHIISGPLAAIALGINPATMLFGEASAHDE
;
A
#
# COMPACT_ATOMS: atom_id res chain seq x y z
N MET A 1 -0.89 -7.58 6.39
CA MET A 1 -2.04 -7.79 7.31
C MET A 1 -1.68 -8.68 8.50
N VAL A 2 -1.23 -9.92 8.33
CA VAL A 2 -0.86 -10.81 9.46
C VAL A 2 0.25 -10.23 10.35
N TYR A 3 1.35 -9.71 9.78
CA TYR A 3 2.43 -9.11 10.58
C TYR A 3 2.02 -7.80 11.26
N ILE A 4 1.07 -7.05 10.67
CA ILE A 4 0.47 -5.86 11.28
C ILE A 4 -0.35 -6.28 12.51
N ILE A 5 -1.17 -7.33 12.37
CA ILE A 5 -1.96 -7.90 13.46
C ILE A 5 -1.04 -8.45 14.55
N VAL A 6 0.01 -9.18 14.19
CA VAL A 6 1.00 -9.75 15.12
C VAL A 6 1.75 -8.63 15.87
N ALA A 7 2.19 -7.57 15.19
CA ALA A 7 2.84 -6.43 15.84
C ALA A 7 1.90 -5.66 16.79
N VAL A 8 0.64 -5.45 16.38
CA VAL A 8 -0.39 -4.81 17.22
C VAL A 8 -0.77 -5.67 18.43
N LEU A 9 -0.73 -7.01 18.30
CA LEU A 9 -1.05 -7.94 19.40
C LEU A 9 0.13 -8.17 20.35
N LEU A 10 1.37 -8.16 19.86
CA LEU A 10 2.56 -8.47 20.65
C LEU A 10 3.19 -7.27 21.35
N VAL A 11 3.05 -6.06 20.81
CA VAL A 11 3.67 -4.86 21.40
C VAL A 11 2.61 -4.07 22.16
N LYS A 12 2.68 -4.08 23.50
CA LYS A 12 1.70 -3.38 24.38
C LYS A 12 1.69 -1.87 24.11
N GLU A 13 2.79 -1.33 23.64
CA GLU A 13 3.03 0.08 23.28
C GLU A 13 2.38 0.45 21.95
N ALA A 14 2.01 -0.53 21.10
CA ALA A 14 1.33 -0.30 19.82
C ALA A 14 -0.17 0.01 19.97
N ARG A 15 -0.69 0.14 21.20
CA ARG A 15 -2.11 0.44 21.46
C ARG A 15 -2.60 1.74 20.80
N PHE A 16 -1.71 2.67 20.50
CA PHE A 16 -2.07 3.92 19.83
C PHE A 16 -2.51 3.72 18.36
N LEU A 17 -2.21 2.56 17.74
CA LEU A 17 -2.56 2.24 16.35
C LEU A 17 -3.96 1.63 16.18
N TRP A 18 -4.66 1.27 17.27
CA TRP A 18 -6.03 0.74 17.22
C TRP A 18 -7.04 1.63 16.48
N PRO A 19 -7.04 2.97 16.67
CA PRO A 19 -7.93 3.86 15.93
C PRO A 19 -7.74 3.78 14.42
N LEU A 20 -6.50 3.66 13.94
CA LEU A 20 -6.17 3.53 12.50
C LEU A 20 -6.70 2.22 11.91
N ALA A 21 -6.53 1.10 12.62
CA ALA A 21 -7.09 -0.18 12.20
C ALA A 21 -8.62 -0.16 12.14
N LEU A 22 -9.25 0.53 13.11
CA LEU A 22 -10.69 0.69 13.20
C LEU A 22 -11.23 1.57 12.05
N VAL A 23 -10.53 2.66 11.70
CA VAL A 23 -10.84 3.49 10.53
C VAL A 23 -10.74 2.68 9.24
N GLY A 24 -9.68 1.89 9.05
CA GLY A 24 -9.53 1.02 7.88
C GLY A 24 -10.67 -0.01 7.74
N ALA A 25 -11.05 -0.64 8.85
CA ALA A 25 -12.19 -1.58 8.87
C ALA A 25 -13.52 -0.87 8.58
N VAL A 26 -13.75 0.32 9.14
CA VAL A 26 -14.95 1.13 8.89
C VAL A 26 -15.02 1.57 7.43
N LEU A 27 -13.92 2.01 6.82
CA LEU A 27 -13.88 2.38 5.41
C LEU A 27 -14.16 1.19 4.48
N ALA A 28 -13.62 0.01 4.79
CA ALA A 28 -13.91 -1.21 4.03
C ALA A 28 -15.39 -1.61 4.12
N VAL A 29 -15.98 -1.55 5.32
CA VAL A 29 -17.40 -1.87 5.56
C VAL A 29 -18.31 -0.82 4.94
N ALA A 30 -18.00 0.47 5.08
CA ALA A 30 -18.78 1.57 4.51
C ALA A 30 -18.69 1.58 2.97
N GLY A 31 -17.53 1.32 2.40
CA GLY A 31 -17.35 1.15 0.96
C GLY A 31 -18.15 -0.03 0.42
N GLY A 32 -18.09 -1.19 1.08
CA GLY A 32 -18.86 -2.38 0.71
C GLY A 32 -20.38 -2.19 0.87
N ALA A 33 -20.82 -1.55 1.96
CA ALA A 33 -22.23 -1.27 2.22
C ALA A 33 -22.80 -0.19 1.29
N GLY A 34 -22.02 0.86 1.00
CA GLY A 34 -22.38 1.91 0.04
C GLY A 34 -22.52 1.36 -1.38
N ALA A 35 -21.59 0.49 -1.79
CA ALA A 35 -21.66 -0.24 -3.04
C ALA A 35 -22.95 -1.08 -3.15
N TYR A 36 -23.29 -1.82 -2.09
CA TYR A 36 -24.49 -2.66 -2.04
C TYR A 36 -25.79 -1.83 -2.04
N TYR A 37 -25.84 -0.76 -1.26
CA TYR A 37 -27.03 0.10 -1.14
C TYR A 37 -27.31 0.93 -2.41
N LEU A 38 -26.26 1.44 -3.07
CA LEU A 38 -26.38 2.15 -4.35
C LEU A 38 -26.69 1.18 -5.49
N GLY A 39 -26.08 0.01 -5.53
CA GLY A 39 -26.33 -1.00 -6.57
C GLY A 39 -27.76 -1.57 -6.54
N GLY A 40 -28.38 -1.67 -5.36
CA GLY A 40 -29.72 -2.25 -5.19
C GLY A 40 -30.91 -1.33 -5.48
N ARG A 41 -30.73 -0.02 -5.74
CA ARG A 41 -31.83 0.94 -5.94
C ARG A 41 -31.96 1.53 -7.34
N ILE A 42 -31.08 1.20 -8.28
CA ILE A 42 -31.10 1.78 -9.64
C ILE A 42 -31.95 0.97 -10.62
N ASP A 43 -33.14 0.53 -10.20
CA ASP A 43 -34.06 -0.21 -11.08
C ASP A 43 -35.44 0.46 -11.29
N HIS A 44 -35.75 1.58 -10.62
CA HIS A 44 -37.02 2.26 -10.89
C HIS A 44 -36.92 3.79 -11.01
N LYS A 45 -36.87 4.23 -12.28
CA LYS A 45 -37.69 5.30 -12.86
C LYS A 45 -37.47 6.72 -12.29
N VAL A 46 -36.44 7.41 -12.76
CA VAL A 46 -36.40 8.89 -12.76
C VAL A 46 -35.71 9.37 -14.04
N GLU A 47 -36.47 10.08 -14.87
CA GLU A 47 -36.07 10.56 -16.18
C GLU A 47 -35.79 12.07 -16.07
N GLY A 48 -34.53 12.48 -16.28
CA GLY A 48 -34.23 13.88 -16.61
C GLY A 48 -33.11 14.61 -15.85
N ARG A 49 -32.54 14.09 -14.76
CA ARG A 49 -31.44 14.77 -14.01
C ARG A 49 -30.12 14.01 -13.91
N ASP A 50 -30.01 12.90 -14.65
CA ASP A 50 -29.04 11.84 -14.36
C ASP A 50 -27.89 11.72 -15.36
N ILE A 51 -27.23 12.82 -15.75
CA ILE A 51 -25.97 12.67 -16.51
C ILE A 51 -24.85 12.23 -15.55
N VAL A 52 -24.79 12.83 -14.35
CA VAL A 52 -23.84 12.46 -13.29
C VAL A 52 -24.14 11.07 -12.72
N ALA A 53 -25.41 10.74 -12.47
CA ALA A 53 -25.80 9.43 -11.95
C ALA A 53 -25.60 8.30 -12.99
N ARG A 54 -25.84 8.56 -14.28
CA ARG A 54 -25.52 7.59 -15.35
C ARG A 54 -24.02 7.41 -15.53
N GLY A 55 -23.23 8.48 -15.43
CA GLY A 55 -21.76 8.40 -15.48
C GLY A 55 -21.16 7.67 -14.28
N LEU A 56 -21.67 7.92 -13.07
CA LEU A 56 -21.25 7.21 -11.88
C LEU A 56 -21.67 5.73 -11.93
N ARG A 57 -22.89 5.43 -12.41
CA ARG A 57 -23.38 4.05 -12.59
C ARG A 57 -22.54 3.29 -13.61
N SER A 58 -22.26 3.86 -14.77
CA SER A 58 -21.46 3.18 -15.79
C SER A 58 -20.00 2.99 -15.35
N TRP A 59 -19.44 3.96 -14.62
CA TRP A 59 -18.15 3.80 -13.96
C TRP A 59 -18.18 2.66 -12.94
N PHE A 60 -19.22 2.58 -12.12
CA PHE A 60 -19.39 1.54 -11.09
C PHE A 60 -19.60 0.15 -11.70
N GLU A 61 -20.45 0.03 -12.72
CA GLU A 61 -20.68 -1.23 -13.45
C GLU A 61 -19.40 -1.71 -14.14
N ARG A 62 -18.62 -0.79 -14.72
CA ARG A 62 -17.33 -1.11 -15.34
C ARG A 62 -16.30 -1.55 -14.30
N GLU A 63 -16.27 -0.91 -13.13
CA GLU A 63 -15.39 -1.32 -12.03
C GLU A 63 -15.81 -2.65 -11.44
N LEU A 64 -17.11 -2.90 -11.24
CA LEU A 64 -17.64 -4.20 -10.80
C LEU A 64 -17.34 -5.30 -11.81
N TYR A 65 -17.45 -5.04 -13.11
CA TYR A 65 -17.08 -5.99 -14.16
C TYR A 65 -15.57 -6.29 -14.15
N ASN A 66 -14.73 -5.27 -13.99
CA ASN A 66 -13.28 -5.46 -13.85
C ASN A 66 -12.93 -6.22 -12.56
N LEU A 67 -13.63 -5.93 -11.46
CA LEU A 67 -13.47 -6.61 -10.18
C LEU A 67 -13.90 -8.07 -10.28
N GLU A 68 -15.05 -8.36 -10.90
CA GLU A 68 -15.52 -9.72 -11.15
C GLU A 68 -14.51 -10.49 -12.00
N LYS A 69 -14.04 -9.88 -13.10
CA LYS A 69 -13.03 -10.47 -13.98
C LYS A 69 -11.69 -10.67 -13.25
N GLY A 70 -11.31 -9.77 -12.36
CA GLY A 70 -10.13 -9.91 -11.48
C GLY A 70 -10.31 -11.01 -10.44
N LEU A 71 -11.51 -11.14 -9.87
CA LEU A 71 -11.90 -12.19 -8.93
C LEU A 71 -12.01 -13.56 -9.60
N GLN A 72 -12.20 -13.64 -10.92
CA GLN A 72 -12.14 -14.91 -11.64
C GLN A 72 -10.75 -15.56 -11.54
N SER A 73 -9.67 -14.78 -11.38
CA SER A 73 -8.32 -15.31 -11.08
C SER A 73 -8.21 -15.98 -9.71
N PHE A 74 -9.15 -15.71 -8.79
CA PHE A 74 -9.27 -16.37 -7.48
C PHE A 74 -10.06 -17.69 -7.53
N ARG A 75 -10.45 -18.18 -8.71
CA ARG A 75 -11.15 -19.48 -8.83
C ARG A 75 -10.24 -20.69 -8.70
N ASP A 76 -8.92 -20.52 -8.87
CA ASP A 76 -7.96 -21.60 -8.65
C ASP A 76 -7.34 -21.48 -7.24
N PRO A 77 -7.66 -22.41 -6.31
CA PRO A 77 -7.09 -22.40 -4.97
C PRO A 77 -5.55 -22.55 -4.97
N LYS A 78 -4.96 -23.16 -6.01
CA LYS A 78 -3.49 -23.25 -6.13
C LYS A 78 -2.89 -21.89 -6.45
N VAL A 79 -3.53 -21.09 -7.30
CA VAL A 79 -3.09 -19.72 -7.61
C VAL A 79 -3.19 -18.85 -6.37
N ILE A 80 -4.31 -18.92 -5.64
CA ILE A 80 -4.47 -18.19 -4.36
C ILE A 80 -3.36 -18.57 -3.38
N PHE A 81 -3.06 -19.86 -3.24
CA PHE A 81 -2.01 -20.32 -2.34
C PHE A 81 -0.63 -19.71 -2.69
N HIS A 82 -0.26 -19.71 -3.98
CA HIS A 82 1.00 -19.10 -4.40
C HIS A 82 1.01 -17.59 -4.17
N VAL A 83 -0.08 -16.88 -4.46
CA VAL A 83 -0.20 -15.44 -4.23
C VAL A 83 -0.04 -15.12 -2.73
N ILE A 84 -0.73 -15.86 -1.86
CA ILE A 84 -0.61 -15.69 -0.40
C ILE A 84 0.82 -15.98 0.05
N LEU A 85 1.42 -17.08 -0.41
CA LEU A 85 2.77 -17.47 -0.02
C LEU A 85 3.80 -16.43 -0.47
N SER A 86 3.71 -15.95 -1.71
CA SER A 86 4.57 -14.89 -2.25
C SER A 86 4.39 -13.59 -1.47
N ALA A 87 3.15 -13.18 -1.19
CA ALA A 87 2.88 -11.99 -0.38
C ALA A 87 3.51 -12.12 1.00
N GLN A 88 3.31 -13.25 1.69
CA GLN A 88 3.89 -13.50 3.01
C GLN A 88 5.42 -13.53 2.96
N GLY A 89 6.01 -14.06 1.89
CA GLY A 89 7.45 -14.03 1.64
C GLY A 89 7.99 -12.62 1.48
N ILE A 90 7.31 -11.76 0.72
CA ILE A 90 7.68 -10.34 0.54
C ILE A 90 7.69 -9.62 1.90
N TRP A 91 6.60 -9.74 2.67
CA TRP A 91 6.52 -9.13 4.00
C TRP A 91 7.61 -9.63 4.95
N LEU A 92 7.94 -10.92 4.91
CA LEU A 92 9.04 -11.48 5.70
C LEU A 92 10.39 -10.89 5.28
N CYS A 93 10.66 -10.81 3.98
CA CYS A 93 11.87 -10.18 3.45
C CYS A 93 11.98 -8.72 3.91
N GLU A 94 10.87 -8.00 3.97
CA GLU A 94 10.84 -6.61 4.42
C GLU A 94 11.17 -6.50 5.91
N VAL A 95 10.58 -7.34 6.77
CA VAL A 95 10.95 -7.40 8.20
C VAL A 95 12.42 -7.75 8.38
N LEU A 96 12.94 -8.72 7.63
CA LEU A 96 14.35 -9.13 7.69
C LEU A 96 15.28 -8.01 7.23
N MET A 97 14.89 -7.24 6.22
CA MET A 97 15.63 -6.08 5.75
C MET A 97 15.66 -4.97 6.81
N PHE A 98 14.53 -4.67 7.46
CA PHE A 98 14.47 -3.74 8.61
C PHE A 98 15.40 -4.22 9.73
N TYR A 99 15.31 -5.49 10.11
CA TYR A 99 16.17 -6.09 11.13
C TYR A 99 17.66 -5.98 10.76
N ALA A 100 18.03 -6.37 9.54
CA ALA A 100 19.40 -6.31 9.05
C ALA A 100 19.96 -4.88 9.05
N CYS A 101 19.16 -3.90 8.62
CA CYS A 101 19.53 -2.48 8.69
C CYS A 101 19.78 -2.03 10.13
N GLY A 102 18.96 -2.51 11.07
CA GLY A 102 19.08 -2.17 12.47
C GLY A 102 20.37 -2.72 13.06
N ARG A 103 20.70 -3.98 12.73
CA ARG A 103 21.97 -4.61 13.11
C ARG A 103 23.16 -3.90 12.47
N ALA A 104 23.07 -3.50 11.21
CA ALA A 104 24.15 -2.80 10.50
C ALA A 104 24.44 -1.42 11.11
N LEU A 105 23.42 -0.72 11.59
CA LEU A 105 23.53 0.59 12.25
C LEU A 105 23.68 0.50 13.77
N GLY A 106 23.86 -0.70 14.33
CA GLY A 106 24.09 -0.91 15.76
C GLY A 106 22.90 -0.58 16.66
N LEU A 107 21.66 -0.63 16.15
CA LEU A 107 20.45 -0.40 16.95
C LEU A 107 20.23 -1.54 17.93
N ASP A 108 20.22 -1.21 19.22
CA ASP A 108 19.93 -2.15 20.31
C ASP A 108 18.42 -2.22 20.57
N LEU A 109 17.69 -2.73 19.57
CA LEU A 109 16.26 -3.00 19.69
C LEU A 109 16.01 -4.50 19.77
N SER A 110 14.97 -4.88 20.51
CA SER A 110 14.44 -6.24 20.46
C SER A 110 14.11 -6.63 19.01
N PRO A 111 14.42 -7.87 18.57
CA PRO A 111 14.04 -8.35 17.24
C PRO A 111 12.53 -8.22 16.95
N TRP A 112 11.69 -8.23 18.00
CA TRP A 112 10.24 -8.06 17.90
C TRP A 112 9.80 -6.62 17.63
N ALA A 113 10.69 -5.64 17.74
CA ALA A 113 10.39 -4.25 17.40
C ALA A 113 10.31 -4.02 15.88
N TYR A 114 11.07 -4.76 15.07
CA TYR A 114 11.16 -4.52 13.62
C TYR A 114 9.86 -4.77 12.84
N PRO A 115 9.04 -5.78 13.17
CA PRO A 115 7.67 -5.87 12.65
C PRO A 115 6.83 -4.62 12.96
N LEU A 116 6.97 -4.03 14.16
CA LEU A 116 6.24 -2.80 14.51
C LEU A 116 6.78 -1.59 13.73
N LEU A 117 8.10 -1.47 13.58
CA LEU A 117 8.72 -0.45 12.74
C LEU A 117 8.17 -0.52 11.31
N LEU A 118 8.01 -1.74 10.77
CA LEU A 118 7.44 -1.96 9.45
C LEU A 118 5.97 -1.52 9.34
N VAL A 119 5.15 -1.77 10.38
CA VAL A 119 3.76 -1.28 10.43
C VAL A 119 3.74 0.24 10.34
N VAL A 120 4.54 0.90 11.17
CA VAL A 120 4.57 2.37 11.23
C VAL A 120 5.09 2.96 9.93
N ALA A 121 6.12 2.36 9.33
CA ALA A 121 6.63 2.73 8.02
C ALA A 121 5.54 2.66 6.93
N ASN A 122 4.77 1.58 6.89
CA ASN A 122 3.67 1.42 5.93
C ASN A 122 2.51 2.40 6.17
N VAL A 123 2.16 2.65 7.43
CA VAL A 123 1.14 3.65 7.77
C VAL A 123 1.59 5.05 7.37
N ALA A 124 2.85 5.41 7.65
CA ALA A 124 3.41 6.70 7.26
C ALA A 124 3.44 6.88 5.73
N GLY A 125 3.78 5.83 4.99
CA GLY A 125 3.78 5.84 3.51
C GLY A 125 2.38 5.83 2.88
N ALA A 126 1.37 5.30 3.57
CA ALA A 126 -0.01 5.23 3.06
C ALA A 126 -0.73 6.60 3.06
N VAL A 127 -0.24 7.57 3.84
CA VAL A 127 -0.85 8.89 3.91
C VAL A 127 -0.28 9.76 2.78
N PRO A 128 -1.07 10.18 1.78
CA PRO A 128 -0.57 10.86 0.58
C PRO A 128 -0.32 12.36 0.86
N ILE A 129 0.54 12.66 1.83
CA ILE A 129 0.95 14.05 2.14
C ILE A 129 2.13 14.46 1.28
N THR A 130 3.11 13.58 1.11
CA THR A 130 4.34 13.85 0.34
C THR A 130 4.67 12.69 -0.60
N GLN A 131 5.45 12.97 -1.65
CA GLN A 131 5.92 11.96 -2.59
C GLN A 131 6.70 10.87 -1.84
N SER A 132 6.22 9.62 -1.93
CA SER A 132 6.75 8.46 -1.18
C SER A 132 6.72 8.61 0.36
N GLY A 133 5.95 9.55 0.91
CA GLY A 133 5.93 9.78 2.37
C GLY A 133 7.21 10.44 2.91
N PHE A 134 8.05 11.04 2.05
CA PHE A 134 9.28 11.73 2.45
C PHE A 134 9.02 12.80 3.52
N GLY A 135 9.85 12.83 4.56
CA GLY A 135 9.69 13.65 5.76
C GLY A 135 8.79 12.98 6.81
N VAL A 136 7.57 12.58 6.45
CA VAL A 136 6.62 11.94 7.38
C VAL A 136 7.13 10.56 7.81
N PHE A 137 7.66 9.78 6.88
CA PHE A 137 8.28 8.49 7.14
C PHE A 137 9.41 8.60 8.16
N GLU A 138 10.36 9.51 7.90
CA GLU A 138 11.55 9.69 8.72
C GLU A 138 11.17 10.15 10.12
N LEU A 139 10.30 11.14 10.24
CA LEU A 139 9.87 11.67 11.52
C LEU A 139 9.13 10.63 12.36
N THR A 140 8.20 9.90 11.74
CA THR A 140 7.36 8.92 12.45
C THR A 140 8.20 7.73 12.90
N LEU A 141 9.07 7.22 12.02
CA LEU A 141 9.90 6.06 12.32
C LEU A 141 10.99 6.41 13.34
N THR A 142 11.63 7.58 13.20
CA THR A 142 12.59 8.10 14.19
C THR A 142 11.92 8.24 15.55
N GLY A 143 10.74 8.86 15.60
CA GLY A 143 9.99 9.05 16.85
C GLY A 143 9.66 7.74 17.55
N LEU A 144 9.24 6.71 16.81
CA LEU A 144 9.00 5.39 17.37
C LEU A 144 10.29 4.75 17.91
N ILE A 145 11.38 4.80 17.16
CA ILE A 145 12.66 4.21 17.56
C ILE A 145 13.23 4.89 18.82
N VAL A 146 13.11 6.22 18.92
CA VAL A 146 13.45 6.98 20.14
C VAL A 146 12.55 6.59 21.30
N ALA A 147 11.24 6.42 21.06
CA ALA A 147 10.30 5.95 22.09
C ALA A 147 10.62 4.53 22.58
N LEU A 148 11.26 3.71 21.75
CA LEU A 148 11.76 2.38 22.10
C LEU A 148 13.13 2.43 22.81
N GLY A 149 13.69 3.62 23.05
CA GLY A 149 14.88 3.84 23.88
C GLY A 149 16.20 4.09 23.15
N ALA A 150 16.18 4.22 21.82
CA ALA A 150 17.39 4.49 21.04
C ALA A 150 17.73 6.00 20.99
N ASP A 151 18.99 6.30 20.72
CA ASP A 151 19.47 7.67 20.49
C ASP A 151 18.81 8.32 19.26
N GLN A 152 18.55 9.62 19.32
CA GLN A 152 17.85 10.36 18.26
C GLN A 152 18.63 10.42 16.95
N ALA A 153 19.96 10.62 16.99
CA ALA A 153 20.77 10.67 15.79
C ALA A 153 20.84 9.30 15.12
N GLN A 154 20.99 8.23 15.92
CA GLN A 154 21.00 6.86 15.43
C GLN A 154 19.63 6.45 14.85
N ALA A 155 18.53 6.82 15.50
CA ALA A 155 17.17 6.59 15.03
C ALA A 155 16.90 7.27 13.68
N ALA A 156 17.31 8.53 13.54
CA ALA A 156 17.17 9.29 12.30
C ALA A 156 18.00 8.69 11.16
N ALA A 157 19.25 8.30 11.44
CA ALA A 157 20.11 7.63 10.48
C ALA A 157 19.48 6.33 9.96
N TYR A 158 18.90 5.53 10.86
CA TYR A 158 18.18 4.32 10.47
C TYR A 158 16.95 4.60 9.62
N ALA A 159 16.13 5.58 10.02
CA ALA A 159 14.91 5.88 9.27
C ALA A 159 15.22 6.32 7.83
N ILE A 160 16.23 7.19 7.65
CA ILE A 160 16.71 7.61 6.33
C ILE A 160 17.25 6.42 5.55
N PHE A 161 18.11 5.61 6.18
CA PHE A 161 18.77 4.48 5.53
C PHE A 161 17.76 3.45 4.99
N VAL A 162 16.79 3.07 5.81
CA VAL A 162 15.73 2.13 5.41
C VAL A 162 14.83 2.73 4.34
N HIS A 163 14.50 4.02 4.42
CA HIS A 163 13.67 4.66 3.40
C HIS A 163 14.37 4.68 2.03
N VAL A 164 15.67 4.96 1.99
CA VAL A 164 16.46 4.87 0.76
C VAL A 164 16.44 3.45 0.19
N LEU A 165 16.64 2.43 1.03
CA LEU A 165 16.62 1.03 0.58
C LEU A 165 15.25 0.57 0.11
N LEU A 166 14.16 1.10 0.67
CA LEU A 166 12.82 0.85 0.18
C LEU A 166 12.57 1.54 -1.15
N THR A 167 12.92 2.81 -1.30
CA THR A 167 12.47 3.62 -2.43
C THR A 167 13.38 3.48 -3.65
N PHE A 168 14.69 3.42 -3.45
CA PHE A 168 15.68 3.50 -4.54
C PHE A 168 15.62 2.30 -5.52
N PRO A 169 15.47 1.04 -5.08
CA PRO A 169 15.32 -0.09 -6.01
C PRO A 169 14.08 0.04 -6.91
N HIS A 170 12.98 0.58 -6.38
CA HIS A 170 11.77 0.80 -7.15
C HIS A 170 11.97 1.91 -8.20
N ILE A 171 12.62 3.00 -7.82
CA ILE A 171 12.98 4.10 -8.74
C ILE A 171 13.87 3.59 -9.89
N ILE A 172 14.79 2.67 -9.61
CA ILE A 172 15.71 2.14 -10.63
C ILE A 172 15.04 1.06 -11.50
N SER A 173 14.30 0.15 -10.88
CA SER A 173 13.74 -1.01 -11.59
C SER A 173 12.75 -0.62 -12.70
N GLY A 174 11.95 0.43 -12.51
CA GLY A 174 11.02 0.91 -13.53
C GLY A 174 11.69 1.32 -14.84
N PRO A 175 12.59 2.33 -14.83
CA PRO A 175 13.36 2.73 -16.01
C PRO A 175 14.18 1.60 -16.62
N LEU A 176 14.84 0.78 -15.79
CA LEU A 176 15.60 -0.36 -16.30
C LEU A 176 14.71 -1.37 -17.04
N ALA A 177 13.53 -1.67 -16.50
CA ALA A 177 12.56 -2.54 -17.16
C ALA A 177 12.04 -1.91 -18.47
N ALA A 178 11.78 -0.60 -18.49
CA ALA A 178 11.34 0.10 -19.70
C ALA A 178 12.39 0.03 -20.82
N ILE A 179 13.66 0.24 -20.48
CA ILE A 179 14.78 0.10 -21.43
C ILE A 179 14.91 -1.36 -21.89
N ALA A 180 14.88 -2.32 -20.96
CA ALA A 180 15.01 -3.73 -21.27
C ALA A 180 13.87 -4.26 -22.17
N LEU A 181 12.67 -3.70 -22.04
CA LEU A 181 11.50 -4.02 -22.86
C LEU A 181 11.41 -3.20 -24.16
N GLY A 182 12.36 -2.29 -24.43
CA GLY A 182 12.37 -1.46 -25.64
C GLY A 182 11.20 -0.48 -25.72
N ILE A 183 10.66 -0.06 -24.57
CA ILE A 183 9.51 0.82 -24.52
C ILE A 183 9.94 2.23 -24.94
N ASN A 184 9.32 2.75 -26.00
CA ASN A 184 9.53 4.12 -26.43
C ASN A 184 8.80 5.09 -25.48
N PRO A 185 9.49 6.04 -24.82
CA PRO A 185 8.83 7.01 -23.93
C PRO A 185 7.76 7.86 -24.65
N ALA A 186 7.93 8.08 -25.96
CA ALA A 186 6.99 8.86 -26.75
C ALA A 186 5.62 8.16 -26.90
N THR A 187 5.58 6.83 -26.98
CA THR A 187 4.30 6.10 -27.09
C THR A 187 3.56 6.02 -25.76
N MET A 188 4.25 6.16 -24.62
CA MET A 188 3.64 6.24 -23.29
C MET A 188 3.08 7.62 -22.96
N LEU A 189 3.78 8.70 -23.35
CA LEU A 189 3.38 10.08 -23.04
C LEU A 189 2.36 10.64 -24.05
N PHE A 190 2.45 10.20 -25.31
CA PHE A 190 1.60 10.62 -26.41
C PHE A 190 0.94 9.37 -27.00
N GLY A 191 0.10 8.71 -26.19
CA GLY A 191 -0.66 7.54 -26.65
C GLY A 191 -1.33 7.84 -27.99
N GLU A 192 -1.09 6.97 -28.98
CA GLU A 192 -1.52 7.00 -30.39
C GLU A 192 -2.53 8.10 -30.76
N ALA A 193 -2.08 9.36 -30.82
CA ALA A 193 -2.91 10.48 -31.27
C ALA A 193 -2.85 10.65 -32.80
N SER A 194 -2.40 9.64 -33.54
CA SER A 194 -2.09 9.76 -34.97
C SER A 194 -2.54 8.56 -35.82
N ALA A 195 -3.63 7.87 -35.47
CA ALA A 195 -4.14 6.74 -36.25
C ALA A 195 -5.60 6.89 -36.73
N HIS A 196 -6.16 8.10 -36.71
CA HIS A 196 -7.44 8.42 -37.34
C HIS A 196 -7.36 9.76 -38.07
N ASP A 197 -6.64 9.76 -39.20
CA ASP A 197 -6.78 10.75 -40.27
C ASP A 197 -6.27 10.10 -41.56
N GLU A 198 -7.02 9.11 -42.08
CA GLU A 198 -7.11 8.78 -43.53
C GLU A 198 -8.49 8.18 -43.83
#